data_AF-A0AAD5MY24-F1
#
_entry.id   AF-A0AAD5MY24-F1
#
_cell.length_a   1.000
_cell.length_b   1.000
_cell.length_c   1.000
_cell.angle_alpha   90.00
_cell.angle_beta   90.00
_cell.angle_gamma   90.00
#
_symmetry.space_group_name_H-M   'P 1'
#
loop_
_entity.id
_entity.type
_entity.pdbx_description
1 polymer ?
#
loop_
_entity_poly.entity_id
_entity_poly.type
_entity_poly.pdbx_seq_one_letter_code
_entity_poly.pdbx_strand_id
1 'polypeptide(L)'
;MIVSYSHRRSLRRTEKAKRKARPELNHFGWDTLGLAEKFTFPECRENTMRVDSSALSFNGIRELFESPRIPCIITHPTEGWQANEKWTTSVR
;
A
#
# COMPACT_ATOMS: atom_id res chain seq x y z
N MET A 1 -3.03 0.11 -21.90
CA MET A 1 -4.22 -0.65 -21.44
C MET A 1 -5.41 0.30 -21.24
N ILE A 2 -6.45 0.28 -22.11
CA ILE A 2 -7.65 1.11 -21.94
C ILE A 2 -8.54 0.46 -20.89
N VAL A 3 -8.67 1.06 -19.70
CA VAL A 3 -9.60 0.58 -18.68
C VAL A 3 -11.02 0.83 -19.18
N SER A 4 -11.66 -0.21 -19.70
CA SER A 4 -13.07 -0.19 -20.08
C SER A 4 -13.92 -0.22 -18.81
N TYR A 5 -14.44 0.94 -18.41
CA TYR A 5 -15.44 0.99 -17.36
C TYR A 5 -16.78 0.58 -17.95
N SER A 6 -17.35 -0.52 -17.47
CA SER A 6 -18.64 -1.05 -17.91
C SER A 6 -19.80 -0.05 -17.79
N HIS A 7 -19.64 1.01 -16.98
CA HIS A 7 -20.68 1.99 -16.72
C HIS A 7 -20.17 3.44 -16.88
N ARG A 8 -20.86 4.21 -17.75
CA ARG A 8 -20.55 5.61 -18.10
C ARG A 8 -20.38 6.53 -16.87
N ARG A 9 -21.15 6.29 -15.80
CA ARG A 9 -21.05 7.08 -14.56
C ARG A 9 -19.70 6.88 -13.86
N SER A 10 -19.20 5.65 -13.83
CA SER A 10 -17.94 5.30 -13.17
C SER A 10 -16.76 5.96 -13.89
N LEU A 11 -16.73 5.87 -15.23
CA LEU A 11 -15.73 6.58 -16.05
C LEU A 11 -15.71 8.08 -15.73
N ARG A 12 -16.87 8.75 -15.75
CA ARG A 12 -16.94 10.20 -15.47
C ARG A 12 -16.40 10.55 -14.08
N ARG A 13 -16.69 9.73 -13.07
CA ARG A 13 -16.20 9.94 -11.70
C ARG A 13 -14.69 9.75 -11.62
N THR A 14 -14.15 8.70 -12.22
CA THR A 14 -12.71 8.44 -12.28
C THR A 14 -11.98 9.57 -12.99
N GLU A 15 -12.44 10.00 -14.16
CA GLU A 15 -11.80 11.07 -14.93
C GLU A 15 -11.86 12.44 -14.23
N LYS A 16 -12.92 12.70 -13.47
CA LYS A 16 -12.99 13.90 -12.62
C LYS A 16 -11.97 13.83 -11.47
N ALA A 17 -11.83 12.68 -10.83
CA ALA A 17 -10.87 12.48 -9.75
C ALA A 17 -9.43 12.61 -10.24
N LYS A 18 -9.09 11.96 -11.36
CA LYS A 18 -7.76 12.06 -12.00
C LYS A 18 -7.37 13.51 -12.28
N ARG A 19 -8.25 14.27 -12.97
CA ARG A 19 -8.02 15.67 -13.32
C ARG A 19 -7.79 16.58 -12.11
N LYS A 20 -8.50 16.31 -11.00
CA LYS A 20 -8.35 17.10 -9.77
C LYS A 20 -7.09 16.71 -9.00
N ALA A 21 -6.77 15.42 -8.92
CA ALA A 21 -5.66 14.93 -8.12
C ALA A 21 -4.30 15.24 -8.77
N ARG A 22 -4.20 15.11 -10.10
CA ARG A 22 -2.95 15.27 -10.86
C ARG A 22 -3.23 16.02 -12.18
N PRO A 23 -3.48 17.35 -12.13
CA PRO A 23 -3.86 18.13 -13.31
C PRO A 23 -2.77 18.19 -14.39
N GLU A 24 -1.50 18.07 -14.02
CA GLU A 24 -0.35 18.05 -14.93
C GLU A 24 -0.36 16.84 -15.87
N LEU A 25 -0.96 15.72 -15.44
CA LEU A 25 -1.03 14.49 -16.25
C LEU A 25 -2.09 14.57 -17.36
N ASN A 26 -2.88 15.64 -17.42
CA ASN A 26 -3.83 15.84 -18.52
C ASN A 26 -3.15 16.07 -19.87
N HIS A 27 -1.92 16.60 -19.86
CA HIS A 27 -1.16 16.85 -21.08
C HIS A 27 -0.30 15.65 -21.48
N PHE A 28 0.33 15.00 -20.50
CA PHE A 28 1.33 13.96 -20.74
C PHE A 28 0.75 12.54 -20.74
N GLY A 29 -0.43 12.34 -20.15
CA GLY A 29 -1.05 11.03 -19.98
C GLY A 29 -0.64 10.34 -18.68
N TRP A 30 -1.37 9.28 -18.32
CA TRP A 30 -1.14 8.47 -17.11
C TRP A 30 -0.26 7.23 -17.38
N ASP A 31 -0.05 6.89 -18.65
CA ASP A 31 0.54 5.63 -19.11
C ASP A 31 1.76 5.81 -20.02
N THR A 32 2.29 7.03 -20.14
CA THR A 32 3.39 7.43 -21.04
C THR A 32 4.62 6.52 -20.93
N LEU A 33 4.93 6.03 -19.73
CA LEU A 33 6.09 5.18 -19.46
C LEU A 33 5.83 3.69 -19.75
N GLY A 34 4.58 3.28 -19.96
CA GLY A 34 4.22 1.87 -20.21
C GLY A 34 4.57 0.92 -19.07
N LEU A 35 4.70 1.42 -17.83
CA LEU A 35 5.15 0.62 -16.68
C LEU A 35 4.22 -0.55 -16.37
N ALA A 36 2.93 -0.47 -16.71
CA ALA A 36 1.99 -1.58 -16.55
C ALA A 36 2.40 -2.84 -17.35
N GLU A 37 3.14 -2.67 -18.45
CA GLU A 37 3.57 -3.75 -19.33
C GLU A 37 5.06 -4.05 -19.16
N LYS A 38 5.87 -3.03 -18.84
CA LYS A 38 7.33 -3.12 -18.82
C LYS A 38 7.93 -3.34 -17.44
N PHE A 39 7.24 -2.92 -16.38
CA PHE A 39 7.81 -2.98 -15.03
C PHE A 39 7.58 -4.36 -14.42
N THR A 40 8.68 -5.03 -14.08
CA THR A 40 8.66 -6.25 -13.28
C THR A 40 9.06 -5.90 -11.86
N PHE A 41 8.31 -6.40 -10.88
CA PHE A 41 8.68 -6.24 -9.48
C PHE A 41 10.01 -6.97 -9.22
N PRO A 42 11.07 -6.26 -8.78
CA PRO A 42 12.33 -6.91 -8.47
C PRO A 42 12.19 -7.79 -7.23
N GLU A 43 13.10 -8.75 -7.07
CA GLU A 43 13.25 -9.47 -5.81
C GLU A 43 13.62 -8.49 -4.69
N CYS A 44 12.79 -8.43 -3.66
CA CYS A 44 13.03 -7.59 -2.49
C CYS A 44 13.83 -8.38 -1.46
N ARG A 45 15.11 -8.02 -1.27
CA ARG A 45 15.93 -8.56 -0.18
C ARG A 45 15.65 -7.79 1.10
N GLU A 46 14.88 -8.42 1.99
CA GLU A 46 14.52 -7.88 3.30
C GLU A 46 15.62 -8.22 4.32
N ASN A 47 16.12 -7.22 5.04
CA ASN A 47 17.20 -7.35 6.02
C ASN A 47 16.88 -6.69 7.38
N THR A 48 15.61 -6.35 7.60
CA THR A 48 15.13 -5.71 8.83
C THR A 48 14.78 -6.76 9.88
N MET A 49 15.09 -6.46 11.13
CA MET A 49 14.78 -7.37 12.23
C MET A 49 13.27 -7.50 12.44
N ARG A 50 12.79 -8.73 12.62
CA ARG A 50 11.41 -9.05 13.00
C ARG A 50 11.33 -9.35 14.50
N VAL A 51 10.33 -8.78 15.14
CA VAL A 51 10.12 -8.89 16.58
C VAL A 51 8.67 -9.25 16.82
N ASP A 52 8.44 -10.35 17.54
CA ASP A 52 7.08 -10.75 17.92
C ASP A 52 6.49 -9.78 18.94
N SER A 53 5.24 -9.36 18.71
CA SER A 53 4.52 -8.43 19.59
C SER A 53 4.36 -8.95 21.03
N SER A 54 4.37 -10.27 21.24
CA SER A 54 4.28 -10.92 22.55
C SER A 54 5.63 -11.14 23.23
N ALA A 55 6.73 -11.07 22.48
CA ALA A 55 8.06 -11.42 23.00
C ALA A 55 8.74 -10.28 23.79
N LEU A 56 8.33 -9.03 23.60
CA LEU A 56 8.91 -7.88 24.29
C LEU A 56 7.87 -7.05 25.03
N SER A 57 8.25 -6.57 26.21
CA SER A 57 7.49 -5.54 26.92
C SER A 57 7.59 -4.19 26.21
N PHE A 58 6.66 -3.29 26.51
CA PHE A 58 6.68 -1.91 26.02
C PHE A 58 8.04 -1.23 26.26
N ASN A 59 8.62 -1.38 27.46
CA ASN A 59 9.93 -0.80 27.79
C ASN A 59 11.05 -1.44 26.96
N GLY A 60 10.97 -2.75 26.70
CA GLY A 60 11.95 -3.45 25.85
C GLY A 60 11.95 -2.91 24.41
N ILE A 61 10.77 -2.66 23.83
CA ILE A 61 10.66 -2.06 22.49
C ILE A 61 11.25 -0.64 22.48
N ARG A 62 10.96 0.15 23.53
CA ARG A 62 11.45 1.52 23.66
C ARG A 62 12.97 1.58 23.73
N GLU A 63 13.59 0.73 24.55
CA GLU A 63 15.03 0.73 24.79
C GLU A 63 15.82 0.17 23.60
N LEU A 64 15.33 -0.89 22.96
CA LEU A 64 16.04 -1.59 21.88
C LEU A 64 15.82 -0.99 20.50
N PHE A 65 14.67 -0.36 20.25
CA PHE A 65 14.29 0.12 18.90
C PHE A 65 13.94 1.61 18.86
N GLU A 66 13.01 2.09 19.70
CA GLU A 66 12.48 3.45 19.61
C GLU A 66 13.53 4.53 19.97
N SER A 67 14.12 4.43 21.17
CA SER A 67 15.13 5.37 21.69
C SER A 67 16.41 5.41 20.83
N PRO A 68 16.99 4.27 20.43
CA PRO A 68 18.15 4.26 19.53
C PRO A 68 17.78 4.52 18.06
N ARG A 69 16.48 4.62 17.73
CA ARG A 69 15.96 4.85 16.37
C ARG A 69 16.33 3.74 15.38
N ILE A 70 16.30 2.49 15.84
CA ILE A 70 16.58 1.31 15.04
C ILE A 70 15.25 0.79 14.46
N PRO A 71 15.13 0.65 13.13
CA PRO A 71 13.91 0.12 12.53
C PRO A 71 13.75 -1.37 12.85
N CYS A 72 12.51 -1.78 13.12
CA CYS A 72 12.12 -3.18 13.23
C CYS A 72 10.74 -3.40 12.63
N ILE A 73 10.43 -4.65 12.31
CA ILE A 73 9.10 -5.11 11.90
C ILE A 73 8.47 -5.82 13.09
N ILE A 74 7.37 -5.29 13.62
CA ILE A 74 6.61 -5.95 14.67
C ILE A 74 5.68 -6.97 14.02
N THR A 75 5.83 -8.24 14.35
CA THR A 75 4.99 -9.34 13.86
C THR A 75 3.83 -9.63 14.82
N HIS A 76 2.69 -10.03 14.26
CA HIS A 76 1.46 -10.35 14.99
C HIS A 76 0.78 -9.20 15.80
N PRO A 77 0.99 -7.88 15.56
CA PRO A 77 0.31 -6.85 16.36
C PRO A 77 -1.18 -6.68 16.02
N THR A 78 -1.61 -7.21 14.87
CA THR A 78 -2.97 -7.06 14.34
C THR A 78 -3.76 -8.37 14.35
N GLU A 79 -3.31 -9.35 15.12
CA GLU A 79 -4.11 -10.58 15.32
C GLU A 79 -5.46 -10.24 15.95
N GLY A 80 -6.52 -10.87 15.44
CA GLY A 80 -7.90 -10.60 15.87
C GLY A 80 -8.54 -9.31 15.32
N TRP A 81 -7.82 -8.51 14.53
CA TRP A 81 -8.43 -7.32 13.92
C TRP A 81 -9.47 -7.72 12.86
N GLN A 82 -10.67 -7.14 12.94
CA GLN A 82 -11.72 -7.36 11.94
C GLN A 82 -11.31 -6.95 10.53
N ALA A 83 -10.29 -6.09 10.40
CA ALA A 83 -9.70 -5.70 9.12
C ALA A 83 -9.20 -6.92 8.32
N ASN A 84 -8.71 -7.96 9.00
CA ASN A 84 -8.22 -9.19 8.37
C ASN A 84 -9.32 -9.92 7.55
N GLU A 85 -10.59 -9.74 7.93
CA GLU A 85 -11.72 -10.37 7.24
C GLU A 85 -12.51 -9.37 6.38
N LYS A 86 -12.67 -8.13 6.85
CA LYS A 86 -13.59 -7.15 6.26
C LYS A 86 -12.98 -6.35 5.12
N TRP A 87 -11.66 -6.16 5.10
CA TRP A 87 -11.00 -5.32 4.08
C TRP A 87 -10.64 -6.15 2.86
N THR A 88 -11.67 -6.50 2.08
CA THR A 88 -11.53 -7.21 0.80
C THR A 88 -12.20 -6.44 -0.33
N THR A 89 -11.84 -6.75 -1.58
CA THR A 89 -12.46 -6.13 -2.76
C THR A 89 -13.80 -6.74 -3.14
N SER A 90 -14.15 -7.89 -2.54
CA SER A 90 -15.41 -8.59 -2.78
C SER A 90 -16.52 -7.89 -2.03
N VAL A 91 -17.57 -7.51 -2.76
CA VAL A 91 -18.83 -7.11 -2.15
C VAL A 91 -19.63 -8.39 -1.92
N ARG A 92 -19.79 -8.81 -0.66
CA ARG A 92 -20.80 -9.82 -0.30
C ARG A 92 -22.19 -9.23 -0.40
#